data_AF-A0A397I269-F1
#
_entry.id   AF-A0A397I269-F1
#
_cell.length_a   1.000
_cell.length_b   1.000
_cell.length_c   1.000
_cell.angle_alpha   90.00
_cell.angle_beta   90.00
_cell.angle_gamma   90.00
#
_symmetry.space_group_name_H-M   'P 1'
#
loop_
_entity.id
_entity.type
_entity.pdbx_description
1 polymer ?
#
loop_
_entity_poly.entity_id
_entity_poly.type
_entity_poly.pdbx_seq_one_letter_code
_entity_poly.pdbx_strand_id
1 'polypeptide(L)'
;MAFKRIHGKTNEWEVSAYLSHVQKTLTFVRIFTNIETAETYKNLFEDLFTCIEKDIGEIFNFYHIHGKGLGCILADQHKGQALDKL
;
A
#
# COMPACT_ATOMS: atom_id res chain seq x y z
N MET A 1 -20.28 -2.04 1.78
CA MET A 1 -20.32 -0.62 1.35
C MET A 1 -19.32 0.14 2.21
N ALA A 2 -18.23 0.66 1.63
CA ALA A 2 -17.26 1.45 2.37
C ALA A 2 -17.73 2.92 2.42
N PHE A 3 -17.83 3.49 3.61
CA PHE A 3 -18.19 4.88 3.81
C PHE A 3 -16.99 5.76 3.48
N LYS A 4 -17.13 6.70 2.54
CA LYS A 4 -16.07 7.65 2.21
C LYS A 4 -15.91 8.61 3.40
N ARG A 5 -14.83 8.45 4.17
CA ARG A 5 -14.56 9.24 5.37
C ARG A 5 -14.18 10.70 5.05
N ILE A 6 -13.66 10.96 3.86
CA ILE A 6 -13.23 12.29 3.43
C ILE A 6 -14.23 12.94 2.49
N HIS A 7 -14.67 14.14 2.85
CA HIS A 7 -15.54 14.96 2.02
C HIS A 7 -14.79 15.50 0.79
N GLY A 8 -15.42 15.43 -0.39
CA GLY A 8 -14.89 15.97 -1.65
C GLY A 8 -14.30 14.92 -2.61
N LYS A 9 -13.52 15.39 -3.60
CA LYS A 9 -12.92 14.57 -4.66
C LYS A 9 -11.61 13.87 -4.26
N THR A 10 -11.26 13.89 -2.97
CA THR A 10 -10.05 13.24 -2.45
C THR A 10 -10.35 11.80 -2.07
N ASN A 11 -9.49 10.87 -2.44
CA ASN A 11 -9.55 9.46 -2.06
C ASN A 11 -8.49 9.17 -1.00
N GLU A 12 -8.78 8.17 -0.16
CA GLU A 12 -7.90 7.72 0.92
C GLU A 12 -7.42 6.30 0.60
N TRP A 13 -6.11 6.11 0.73
CA TRP A 13 -5.41 4.83 0.58
C TRP A 13 -4.77 4.48 1.90
N GLU A 14 -4.99 3.26 2.39
CA GLU A 14 -4.41 2.77 3.64
C GLU A 14 -3.59 1.50 3.38
N VAL A 15 -2.34 1.49 3.83
CA VAL A 15 -1.53 0.26 3.92
C VAL A 15 -1.56 -0.19 5.37
N SER A 16 -2.22 -1.31 5.62
CA SER A 16 -2.45 -1.82 6.97
C SER A 16 -2.21 -3.32 7.06
N ALA A 17 -1.77 -3.79 8.23
CA ALA A 17 -1.74 -5.21 8.57
C ALA A 17 -2.66 -5.50 9.75
N TYR A 18 -3.30 -6.66 9.71
CA TYR A 18 -4.03 -7.18 10.86
C TYR A 18 -3.08 -7.93 11.80
N LEU A 19 -2.94 -7.45 13.03
CA LEU A 19 -2.14 -8.06 14.07
C LEU A 19 -3.04 -9.00 14.88
N SER A 20 -3.01 -10.29 14.52
CA SER A 20 -3.86 -11.32 15.14
C SER A 20 -3.70 -11.44 16.65
N HIS A 21 -2.48 -11.28 17.17
CA HIS A 21 -2.17 -11.42 18.60
C HIS A 21 -2.81 -10.32 19.48
N VAL A 22 -3.04 -9.12 18.95
CA VAL A 22 -3.76 -8.03 19.64
C VAL A 22 -5.15 -7.78 19.09
N GLN A 23 -5.56 -8.54 18.07
CA GLN A 23 -6.83 -8.38 17.36
C GLN A 23 -7.07 -6.96 16.86
N LYS A 24 -6.03 -6.30 16.35
CA LYS A 24 -6.07 -4.91 15.89
C LYS A 24 -5.47 -4.76 14.50
N THR A 25 -6.02 -3.83 13.74
CA THR A 25 -5.41 -3.36 12.49
C THR A 25 -4.40 -2.27 12.79
N LEU A 26 -3.16 -2.45 12.35
CA LEU A 26 -2.12 -1.43 12.38
C LEU A 26 -1.99 -0.83 10.98
N THR A 27 -2.23 0.47 10.87
CA THR A 27 -2.03 1.23 9.62
C THR A 27 -0.62 1.82 9.63
N PHE A 28 0.17 1.45 8.63
CA PHE A 28 1.54 1.95 8.46
C PHE A 28 1.56 3.25 7.66
N VAL A 29 0.72 3.32 6.61
CA VAL A 29 0.68 4.46 5.70
C VAL A 29 -0.76 4.83 5.37
N ARG A 30 -1.03 6.13 5.37
CA ARG A 30 -2.26 6.75 4.86
C ARG A 30 -1.91 7.78 3.82
N ILE A 31 -2.54 7.70 2.65
CA ILE A 31 -2.29 8.61 1.54
C ILE A 31 -3.61 9.18 1.05
N PHE A 32 -3.62 10.49 0.86
CA PHE A 32 -4.76 11.25 0.39
C PHE A 32 -4.46 11.78 -1.01
N THR A 33 -5.16 11.27 -2.02
CA THR A 33 -4.93 11.65 -3.42
C THR A 33 -6.24 11.66 -4.19
N ASN A 34 -6.38 12.57 -5.15
CA ASN A 34 -7.46 12.57 -6.14
C ASN A 34 -7.01 11.99 -7.49
N ILE A 35 -5.79 11.47 -7.57
CA ILE A 35 -5.18 10.89 -8.77
C ILE A 35 -5.13 9.37 -8.59
N GLU A 36 -5.70 8.65 -9.56
CA GLU A 36 -5.81 7.18 -9.54
C GLU A 36 -5.22 6.58 -10.82
N THR A 37 -3.95 6.91 -11.10
CA THR A 37 -3.21 6.36 -12.25
C THR A 37 -2.18 5.35 -11.80
N ALA A 38 -1.83 4.41 -12.68
CA ALA A 38 -0.84 3.36 -12.39
C ALA A 38 0.52 3.95 -11.97
N GLU A 39 0.95 5.04 -12.62
CA GLU A 39 2.15 5.78 -12.24
C GLU A 39 2.08 6.32 -10.81
N THR A 40 0.91 6.84 -10.39
CA THR A 40 0.71 7.32 -9.01
C THR A 40 0.84 6.17 -8.01
N TYR A 41 0.26 5.00 -8.31
CA TYR A 41 0.41 3.83 -7.45
C TYR A 41 1.85 3.33 -7.41
N LYS A 42 2.54 3.32 -8.54
CA LYS A 42 3.95 2.94 -8.60
C LYS A 42 4.80 3.84 -7.70
N ASN A 43 4.69 5.16 -7.87
CA ASN A 43 5.42 6.14 -7.05
C ASN A 43 5.09 5.98 -5.56
N LEU A 44 3.82 5.72 -5.23
CA LEU A 44 3.38 5.43 -3.87
C LEU A 44 4.08 4.20 -3.27
N PHE A 45 4.17 3.11 -4.01
CA PHE A 45 4.85 1.90 -3.56
C PHE A 45 6.36 2.12 -3.43
N GLU A 46 6.97 2.81 -4.39
CA GLU A 46 8.41 3.14 -4.34
C GLU A 46 8.75 4.00 -3.12
N ASP A 47 7.96 5.04 -2.83
CA ASP A 47 8.14 5.90 -1.65
C ASP A 47 7.95 5.11 -0.34
N LEU A 48 6.91 4.27 -0.28
CA LEU A 48 6.63 3.41 0.88
C LEU A 48 7.80 2.48 1.17
N PHE A 49 8.27 1.71 0.17
CA PHE A 49 9.35 0.75 0.39
C PHE A 49 10.67 1.46 0.65
N THR A 50 10.95 2.57 -0.02
CA THR A 50 12.13 3.39 0.26
C THR A 50 12.14 3.89 1.72
N CYS A 51 10.99 4.29 2.25
CA CYS A 51 10.88 4.69 3.66
C CYS A 51 11.14 3.50 4.60
N ILE A 52 10.52 2.35 4.33
CA ILE A 52 10.71 1.13 5.14
C ILE A 52 12.18 0.71 5.13
N GLU A 53 12.83 0.66 3.97
CA GLU A 53 14.24 0.28 3.79
C GLU A 53 15.18 1.19 4.57
N LYS A 54 14.91 2.51 4.58
CA LYS A 54 15.66 3.48 5.38
C LYS A 54 15.52 3.22 6.88
N ASP A 55 14.32 2.86 7.33
CA ASP A 55 14.05 2.62 8.75
C ASP A 55 14.65 1.29 9.25
N ILE A 56 14.64 0.24 8.43
CA ILE A 56 15.19 -1.08 8.79
C ILE A 56 16.69 -1.21 8.49
N GLY A 57 17.26 -0.33 7.66
CA GLY A 57 18.67 -0.36 7.26
C GLY A 57 19.04 -1.51 6.33
N GLU A 58 18.05 -2.14 5.69
CA GLU A 58 18.23 -3.24 4.75
C GLU A 58 17.21 -3.17 3.59
N ILE A 59 17.47 -3.90 2.52
CA ILE A 59 16.58 -3.98 1.35
C ILE A 59 15.32 -4.75 1.71
N PHE A 60 14.17 -4.19 1.34
CA PHE A 60 12.87 -4.80 1.57
C PHE A 60 12.69 -5.99 0.63
N ASN A 61 12.27 -7.12 1.20
CA ASN A 61 12.13 -8.36 0.45
C ASN A 61 10.70 -8.89 0.49
N PHE A 62 10.26 -9.46 -0.63
CA PHE A 62 9.05 -10.27 -0.68
C PHE A 62 9.39 -11.74 -0.46
N TYR A 63 8.65 -12.39 0.44
CA TYR A 63 8.85 -13.77 0.85
C TYR A 63 8.75 -14.76 -0.31
N HIS A 64 7.77 -14.56 -1.21
CA HIS A 64 7.56 -15.47 -2.33
C HIS A 64 8.68 -15.44 -3.39
N ILE A 65 9.52 -14.40 -3.39
CA ILE A 65 10.69 -14.29 -4.29
C ILE A 65 11.98 -14.68 -3.56
N HIS A 66 12.16 -14.22 -2.32
CA HIS A 66 13.45 -14.25 -1.63
C HIS A 66 13.49 -15.22 -0.43
N GLY A 67 12.38 -15.88 -0.08
CA GLY A 67 12.28 -16.74 1.10
C GLY A 67 12.29 -15.98 2.44
N LYS A 68 12.28 -14.64 2.41
CA LYS A 68 12.25 -13.76 3.59
C LYS A 68 11.48 -12.47 3.29
N GLY A 69 11.01 -11.80 4.35
CA GLY A 69 10.28 -10.53 4.27
C GLY A 69 8.76 -10.69 4.13
N LEU A 70 8.10 -9.77 3.41
CA LEU A 70 6.63 -9.69 3.37
C LEU A 70 6.01 -10.77 2.47
N GLY A 71 4.99 -11.47 2.96
CA GLY A 71 4.29 -12.53 2.23
C GLY A 71 3.59 -12.05 0.95
N CYS A 72 2.62 -11.16 1.12
CA CYS A 72 1.83 -10.60 0.02
C CYS A 72 1.22 -9.24 0.41
N ILE A 73 0.78 -8.48 -0.59
CA ILE A 73 -0.04 -7.28 -0.42
C ILE A 73 -1.39 -7.59 -1.06
N LEU A 74 -2.46 -7.40 -0.30
CA LEU A 74 -3.83 -7.48 -0.79
C LEU A 74 -4.34 -6.05 -0.94
N ALA A 75 -4.78 -5.71 -2.15
CA ALA A 75 -5.36 -4.42 -2.45
C ALA A 75 -6.77 -4.60 -2.99
N ASP A 76 -7.67 -3.68 -2.64
CA ASP A 76 -8.97 -3.58 -3.31
C ASP A 76 -8.70 -3.21 -4.77
N GLN A 77 -9.03 -4.14 -5.67
CA GLN A 77 -8.78 -4.05 -7.10
C GLN A 77 -9.40 -2.77 -7.69
N HIS A 78 -8.61 -1.70 -7.77
CA HIS A 78 -9.01 -0.48 -8.46
C HIS A 78 -8.43 -0.52 -9.87
N LYS A 79 -9.25 -0.22 -10.90
CA LYS A 79 -8.80 -0.27 -12.31
C LYS A 79 -7.57 0.60 -12.57
N GLY A 80 -7.43 1.72 -11.86
CA GLY A 80 -6.27 2.59 -11.94
C GLY A 80 -4.95 1.98 -11.46
N GLN A 81 -4.98 0.87 -10.72
CA GLN A 81 -3.77 0.14 -10.30
C GLN A 81 -3.17 -0.72 -11.42
N ALA A 82 -3.99 -1.12 -12.40
CA ALA A 82 -3.49 -1.82 -13.57
C ALA A 82 -2.82 -0.79 -14.50
N LEU A 83 -1.60 -1.08 -14.96
CA LEU A 83 -1.02 -0.34 -16.07
C LEU A 83 -1.91 -0.57 -17.30
N ASP A 84 -2.52 0.49 -17.81
CA ASP A 84 -3.21 0.44 -19.10
C ASP A 84 -2.18 0.09 -20.17
N LYS A 85 -2.34 -1.12 -20.73
CA LYS A 85 -1.63 -1.71 -21.89
C LYS A 85 -0.15 -2.07 -21.68
N LEU A 86 0.09 -3.38 -21.60
CA LEU A 86 1.22 -4.02 -22.30
C LEU A 86 0.81 -4.27 -23.76
#